data_AF-A0A0G4FYG1-F1
#
_entry.id   AF-A0A0G4FYG1-F1
#
_cell.length_a   1.000
_cell.length_b   1.000
_cell.length_c   1.000
_cell.angle_alpha   90.00
_cell.angle_beta   90.00
_cell.angle_gamma   90.00
#
_symmetry.space_group_name_H-M   'P 1'
#
loop_
_entity.id
_entity.type
_entity.pdbx_description
1 polymer ?
#
loop_
_entity_poly.entity_id
_entity_poly.type
_entity_poly.pdbx_seq_one_letter_code
_entity_poly.pdbx_strand_id
1 'polypeptide(L)'
;MLVHRGMAVGGMSQSPIVHVDRSVRGGYLDRTVTRSPHTPLDECSHVTAYEAVSGGCGQSHVLTSSGDPFIAWINFGTPPGLTSQNVHMFISTTEAPAAGVPHDAPFAHRFPLTAAKACLVLGPIAAIVLDGQAP
;
A
#
# COMPACT_ATOMS: atom_id res chain seq x y z
N MET A 1 4.62 1.85 -25.55
CA MET A 1 4.09 2.21 -24.21
C MET A 1 3.37 0.99 -23.68
N LEU A 2 3.89 0.37 -22.63
CA LEU A 2 3.28 -0.81 -22.02
C LEU A 2 2.13 -0.32 -21.13
N VAL A 3 0.90 -0.73 -21.45
CA VAL A 3 -0.30 -0.36 -20.69
C VAL A 3 -0.70 -1.54 -19.84
N HIS A 4 -0.52 -1.44 -18.53
CA HIS A 4 -1.02 -2.44 -17.59
C HIS A 4 -2.49 -2.15 -17.29
N ARG A 5 -3.38 -3.10 -17.62
CA ARG A 5 -4.80 -3.00 -17.31
C ARG A 5 -5.04 -3.67 -15.96
N GLY A 6 -5.17 -2.86 -14.91
CA GLY A 6 -5.64 -3.33 -13.61
C GLY A 6 -7.12 -3.71 -13.71
N MET A 7 -7.46 -4.97 -13.44
CA MET A 7 -8.85 -5.43 -13.36
C MET A 7 -9.15 -5.76 -11.90
N ALA A 8 -10.17 -5.13 -11.32
CA ALA A 8 -10.72 -5.56 -10.04
C ALA A 8 -11.49 -6.87 -10.29
N VAL A 9 -10.82 -8.00 -10.06
CA VAL A 9 -11.47 -9.31 -10.04
C VAL A 9 -12.07 -9.49 -8.64
N GLY A 10 -13.28 -10.06 -8.54
CA GLY A 10 -13.91 -10.34 -7.25
C GLY A 10 -12.98 -11.16 -6.34
N GLY A 11 -13.03 -10.90 -5.02
CA GLY A 11 -12.15 -11.57 -4.04
C GLY A 11 -10.96 -10.75 -3.55
N MET A 12 -10.89 -9.46 -3.90
CA MET A 12 -9.88 -8.54 -3.39
C MET A 12 -10.40 -7.77 -2.18
N SER A 13 -9.59 -7.70 -1.13
CA SER A 13 -9.85 -6.91 0.08
C SER A 13 -8.90 -5.71 0.15
N GLN A 14 -9.38 -4.60 0.71
CA GLN A 14 -8.60 -3.38 0.84
C GLN A 14 -8.56 -2.93 2.31
N SER A 15 -7.41 -2.42 2.75
CA SER A 15 -7.32 -1.70 4.02
C SER A 15 -8.09 -0.38 3.95
N PRO A 16 -8.45 0.22 5.10
CA PRO A 16 -8.79 1.63 5.13
C PRO A 16 -7.69 2.48 4.49
N ILE A 17 -8.10 3.58 3.89
CA ILE A 17 -7.19 4.60 3.40
C ILE A 17 -6.61 5.35 4.60
N VAL A 18 -5.30 5.56 4.59
CA VAL A 18 -4.60 6.35 5.61
C VAL A 18 -3.87 7.51 4.93
N HIS A 19 -3.94 8.68 5.56
CA HIS A 19 -3.18 9.85 5.18
C HIS A 19 -2.06 10.06 6.18
N VAL A 20 -0.82 10.06 5.71
CA VAL A 20 0.34 10.25 6.57
C VAL A 20 1.17 11.40 6.04
N ASP A 21 1.52 12.33 6.93
CA ASP A 21 2.41 13.43 6.57
C ASP A 21 3.77 12.87 6.16
N ARG A 22 4.27 13.29 5.00
CA ARG A 22 5.48 12.74 4.38
C ARG A 22 6.75 12.96 5.21
N SER A 23 6.73 13.94 6.12
CA SER A 23 7.85 14.31 6.98
C SER A 23 7.98 13.46 8.24
N VAL A 24 6.93 12.72 8.63
CA VAL A 24 6.95 11.92 9.87
C VAL A 24 8.05 10.87 9.84
N ARG A 25 8.50 10.47 11.05
CA ARG A 25 9.51 9.42 11.24
C ARG A 25 10.77 9.63 10.39
N GLY A 26 11.21 10.89 10.31
CA GLY A 26 12.44 11.28 9.62
C GLY A 26 12.33 11.33 8.09
N GLY A 27 11.14 11.63 7.55
CA GLY A 27 10.93 11.77 6.11
C GLY A 27 11.00 10.45 5.35
N TYR A 28 10.63 9.32 5.99
CA TYR A 28 10.63 8.01 5.33
C TYR A 28 9.76 8.04 4.07
N LEU A 29 8.52 8.53 4.22
CA LEU A 29 7.58 8.65 3.12
C LEU A 29 8.02 9.65 2.07
N ASP A 30 8.59 10.79 2.47
CA ASP A 30 9.13 11.78 1.52
C ASP A 30 10.17 11.14 0.60
N ARG A 31 11.11 10.35 1.14
CA ARG A 31 12.09 9.60 0.32
C ARG A 31 11.44 8.52 -0.55
N THR A 32 10.41 7.84 -0.05
CA THR A 32 9.69 6.82 -0.81
C THR A 32 8.99 7.43 -2.03
N VAL A 33 8.20 8.50 -1.85
CA VAL A 33 7.40 9.08 -2.94
C VAL A 33 8.21 9.97 -3.89
N THR A 34 9.38 10.45 -3.48
CA THR A 34 10.31 11.21 -4.34
C THR A 34 11.32 10.33 -5.08
N ARG A 35 11.43 9.04 -4.70
CA ARG A 35 12.27 8.07 -5.42
C ARG A 35 11.75 7.89 -6.85
N SER A 36 12.67 7.47 -7.74
CA SER A 36 12.32 7.05 -9.10
C SER A 36 11.13 6.08 -9.09
N PRO A 37 10.06 6.35 -9.86
CA PRO A 37 8.86 5.52 -9.91
C PRO A 37 9.07 4.16 -10.59
N HIS A 38 10.30 3.88 -11.03
CA HIS A 38 10.71 2.63 -11.65
C HIS A 38 11.59 1.77 -10.74
N THR A 39 11.81 2.18 -9.49
CA THR A 39 12.59 1.41 -8.51
C THR A 39 11.66 0.87 -7.43
N PRO A 40 11.47 -0.46 -7.32
CA PRO A 40 10.70 -1.02 -6.22
C PRO A 40 11.39 -0.75 -4.87
N LEU A 41 10.59 -0.82 -3.80
CA LEU A 41 11.12 -0.83 -2.44
C LEU A 41 11.83 -2.17 -2.20
N ASP A 42 12.78 -2.19 -1.26
CA ASP A 42 13.73 -3.30 -1.10
C ASP A 42 13.05 -4.66 -0.87
N GLU A 43 11.87 -4.66 -0.25
CA GLU A 43 11.06 -5.86 0.05
C GLU A 43 9.91 -6.10 -0.97
N CYS A 44 9.86 -5.32 -2.05
CA CYS A 44 8.83 -5.41 -3.09
C CYS A 44 9.39 -5.99 -4.39
N SER A 45 8.61 -6.84 -5.06
CA SER A 45 9.06 -7.51 -6.28
C SER A 45 9.01 -6.59 -7.51
N HIS A 46 8.00 -5.73 -7.59
CA HIS A 46 7.74 -4.84 -8.73
C HIS A 46 7.15 -3.51 -8.25
N VAL A 47 7.30 -2.48 -9.09
CA VAL A 47 6.63 -1.19 -8.94
C VAL A 47 5.93 -0.80 -10.22
N THR A 48 4.74 -0.22 -10.10
CA THR A 48 4.00 0.39 -11.21
C THR A 48 3.69 1.84 -10.85
N ALA A 49 4.18 2.76 -11.67
CA ALA A 49 3.78 4.16 -11.64
C ALA A 49 2.43 4.32 -12.34
N TYR A 50 1.54 5.14 -11.82
CA TYR A 50 0.27 5.42 -12.47
C TYR A 50 -0.19 6.87 -12.26
N GLU A 51 -0.99 7.32 -13.22
CA GLU A 51 -1.74 8.57 -13.15
C GLU A 51 -3.23 8.20 -13.28
N ALA A 52 -4.02 8.58 -12.28
CA ALA A 52 -5.46 8.38 -12.29
C ALA A 52 -6.13 9.46 -13.15
N VAL A 53 -7.30 9.15 -13.71
CA VAL A 53 -8.11 10.10 -14.51
C VAL A 53 -8.43 11.39 -13.75
N SER A 54 -8.47 11.32 -12.42
CA SER A 54 -8.66 12.50 -11.55
C SER A 54 -7.44 13.44 -11.49
N GLY A 55 -6.31 13.07 -12.10
CA GLY A 55 -5.03 13.79 -12.00
C GLY A 55 -4.20 13.40 -10.76
N GLY A 56 -4.60 12.34 -10.05
CA GLY A 56 -3.81 11.80 -8.94
C GLY A 56 -2.65 10.95 -9.44
N CYS A 57 -1.44 11.23 -8.96
CA CYS A 57 -0.25 10.44 -9.29
C CYS A 57 0.12 9.51 -8.13
N GLY A 58 0.62 8.33 -8.46
CA GLY A 58 1.02 7.37 -7.45
C GLY A 58 1.91 6.25 -7.98
N GLN A 59 2.27 5.38 -7.04
CA GLN A 59 3.09 4.20 -7.24
C GLN A 59 2.43 3.04 -6.49
N SER A 60 2.39 1.88 -7.14
CA SER A 60 1.91 0.63 -6.58
C SER A 60 3.08 -0.34 -6.47
N HIS A 61 3.39 -0.81 -5.27
CA HIS A 61 4.48 -1.74 -5.02
C HIS A 61 3.92 -3.11 -4.64
N VAL A 62 4.34 -4.13 -5.37
CA VAL A 62 3.87 -5.50 -5.17
C VAL A 62 4.64 -6.13 -4.00
N LEU A 63 3.91 -6.47 -2.93
CA LEU A 63 4.42 -7.07 -1.69
C LEU A 63 4.71 -8.57 -1.84
N THR A 64 4.04 -9.22 -2.78
CA THR A 64 4.19 -10.64 -3.06
C THR A 64 4.98 -10.90 -4.33
N SER A 65 5.52 -12.11 -4.42
CA SER A 65 6.18 -12.67 -5.59
C SER A 65 5.28 -13.71 -6.25
N SER A 66 5.68 -14.23 -7.41
CA SER A 66 4.96 -15.33 -8.08
C SER A 66 4.95 -16.64 -7.30
N GLY A 67 5.76 -16.77 -6.24
CA GLY A 67 5.77 -17.95 -5.37
C GLY A 67 4.77 -17.87 -4.21
N ASP A 68 4.18 -16.71 -3.95
CA ASP A 68 3.20 -16.55 -2.89
C ASP A 68 1.80 -17.03 -3.37
N PRO A 69 0.97 -17.62 -2.49
CA PRO A 69 -0.34 -18.17 -2.86
C PRO A 69 -1.43 -17.09 -3.04
N PHE A 70 -1.08 -15.82 -2.89
CA PHE A 70 -1.97 -14.68 -3.03
C PHE A 70 -1.19 -13.47 -3.56
N ILE A 71 -1.92 -12.46 -4.03
CA ILE A 71 -1.35 -11.22 -4.52
C ILE A 71 -1.63 -10.12 -3.51
N ALA A 72 -0.61 -9.38 -3.11
CA ALA A 72 -0.78 -8.16 -2.32
C ALA A 72 0.12 -7.03 -2.82
N TRP A 73 -0.36 -5.81 -2.69
CA TRP A 73 0.37 -4.61 -3.04
C TRP A 73 -0.02 -3.44 -2.14
N ILE A 74 0.90 -2.48 -2.04
CA ILE A 74 0.68 -1.22 -1.35
C ILE A 74 0.71 -0.08 -2.34
N ASN A 75 -0.22 0.86 -2.20
CA ASN A 75 -0.29 2.05 -3.05
C ASN A 75 0.14 3.27 -2.25
N PHE A 76 0.97 4.10 -2.86
CA PHE A 76 1.33 5.43 -2.41
C PHE A 76 0.88 6.44 -3.45
N GLY A 77 0.25 7.53 -3.04
CA GLY A 77 -0.11 8.57 -3.98
C GLY A 77 -0.40 9.90 -3.32
N THR A 78 -0.47 10.93 -4.15
CA THR A 78 -0.91 12.26 -3.77
C THR A 78 -2.22 12.54 -4.50
N PRO A 79 -3.38 12.44 -3.81
CA PRO A 79 -4.65 12.69 -4.45
C PRO A 79 -4.75 14.14 -4.93
N PRO A 80 -5.48 14.38 -6.03
CA PRO A 80 -5.68 15.72 -6.55
C PRO A 80 -6.47 16.55 -5.53
N GLY A 81 -6.01 17.78 -5.26
CA GLY A 81 -6.66 18.70 -4.32
C GLY A 81 -6.27 18.54 -2.84
N LEU A 82 -5.42 17.56 -2.48
CA LEU A 82 -4.80 17.52 -1.16
C LEU A 82 -3.45 18.25 -1.15
N THR A 83 -3.04 18.71 0.03
CA THR A 83 -1.71 19.29 0.20
C THR A 83 -0.67 18.24 -0.17
N SER A 84 0.39 18.65 -0.89
CA SER A 84 1.53 17.79 -1.25
C SER A 84 2.32 17.25 -0.05
N GLN A 85 1.87 17.57 1.17
CA GLN A 85 2.46 17.12 2.43
C GLN A 85 1.92 15.76 2.87
N ASN A 86 0.71 15.36 2.49
CA ASN A 86 0.14 14.07 2.91
C ASN A 86 0.25 13.04 1.79
N VAL A 87 0.74 11.86 2.14
CA VAL A 87 0.72 10.67 1.27
C VAL A 87 -0.52 9.85 1.61
N HIS A 88 -1.32 9.57 0.60
CA HIS A 88 -2.47 8.69 0.66
C HIS A 88 -2.01 7.25 0.42
N MET A 89 -2.34 6.35 1.33
CA MET A 89 -1.90 4.96 1.28
C MET A 89 -3.04 4.00 1.55
N PHE A 90 -2.99 2.85 0.90
CA PHE A 90 -3.84 1.69 1.21
C PHE A 90 -3.18 0.42 0.69
N ILE A 91 -3.54 -0.70 1.31
CA ILE A 91 -3.07 -2.04 0.96
C ILE A 91 -4.23 -2.80 0.32
N SER A 92 -3.95 -3.52 -0.75
CA SER A 92 -4.88 -4.43 -1.40
C SER A 92 -4.33 -5.85 -1.37
N THR A 93 -5.19 -6.83 -1.16
CA THR A 93 -4.79 -8.24 -1.09
C THR A 93 -5.87 -9.19 -1.57
N THR A 94 -5.46 -10.33 -2.11
CA THR A 94 -6.30 -11.50 -2.39
C THR A 94 -6.10 -12.62 -1.37
N GLU A 95 -5.39 -12.36 -0.26
CA GLU A 95 -5.30 -13.30 0.86
C GLU A 95 -6.70 -13.63 1.37
N ALA A 96 -6.97 -14.91 1.64
CA ALA A 96 -8.23 -15.31 2.25
C ALA A 96 -8.29 -14.76 3.70
N PRO A 97 -9.42 -14.21 4.15
CA PRO A 97 -9.56 -13.76 5.53
C PRO A 97 -9.26 -14.90 6.51
N ALA A 98 -8.54 -14.58 7.59
CA ALA A 98 -8.28 -15.52 8.67
C ALA A 98 -9.58 -16.13 9.21
N ALA A 99 -9.59 -17.46 9.36
CA ALA A 99 -10.78 -18.19 9.79
C ALA A 99 -11.20 -17.77 11.21
N GLY A 100 -12.51 -17.56 11.40
CA GLY A 100 -13.07 -17.15 12.70
C GLY A 100 -12.87 -15.69 13.07
N VAL A 101 -12.28 -14.86 12.19
CA VAL A 101 -12.11 -13.42 12.41
C VAL A 101 -13.33 -12.65 11.86
N PRO A 102 -13.96 -11.76 12.66
CA PRO A 102 -15.06 -10.92 12.19
C PRO A 102 -14.69 -10.03 11.00
N HIS A 103 -15.68 -9.71 10.16
CA HIS A 103 -15.45 -8.88 8.98
C HIS A 103 -15.00 -7.44 9.33
N ASP A 104 -15.43 -6.92 10.48
CA ASP A 104 -15.09 -5.59 11.00
C ASP A 104 -13.79 -5.58 11.83
N ALA A 105 -13.12 -6.73 12.00
CA ALA A 105 -11.84 -6.79 12.66
C ALA A 105 -10.75 -6.00 11.89
N PRO A 106 -9.72 -5.50 12.57
CA PRO A 106 -8.60 -4.80 11.95
C PRO A 106 -8.01 -5.56 10.75
N PHE A 107 -7.54 -4.81 9.75
CA PHE A 107 -6.99 -5.39 8.52
C PHE A 107 -5.89 -6.42 8.81
N ALA A 108 -4.99 -6.12 9.75
CA ALA A 108 -3.90 -7.01 10.13
C ALA A 108 -4.37 -8.32 10.80
N HIS A 109 -5.52 -8.33 11.46
CA HIS A 109 -6.11 -9.55 12.02
C HIS A 109 -6.78 -10.40 10.95
N ARG A 110 -7.40 -9.74 9.95
CA ARG A 110 -8.06 -10.43 8.84
C ARG A 110 -7.06 -10.98 7.83
N PHE A 111 -5.95 -10.30 7.60
CA PHE A 111 -4.96 -10.62 6.55
C PHE A 111 -3.53 -10.61 7.11
N PRO A 112 -3.19 -11.55 8.02
CA PRO A 112 -1.93 -11.52 8.75
C PRO A 112 -0.70 -11.69 7.84
N LEU A 113 -0.78 -12.45 6.75
CA LEU A 113 0.36 -12.64 5.85
C LEU A 113 0.66 -11.36 5.05
N THR A 114 -0.40 -10.69 4.59
CA THR A 114 -0.31 -9.38 3.95
C THR A 114 0.25 -8.36 4.90
N ALA A 115 -0.26 -8.30 6.14
CA ALA A 115 0.19 -7.34 7.13
C ALA A 115 1.66 -7.54 7.51
N ALA A 116 2.12 -8.79 7.63
CA ALA A 116 3.53 -9.09 7.87
C ALA A 116 4.43 -8.55 6.75
N LYS A 117 4.07 -8.79 5.47
CA LYS A 117 4.82 -8.26 4.32
C LYS A 117 4.77 -6.73 4.24
N ALA A 118 3.59 -6.14 4.47
CA ALA A 118 3.43 -4.69 4.50
C ALA A 118 4.25 -4.05 5.61
N CYS A 119 4.33 -4.68 6.79
CA CYS A 119 5.13 -4.19 7.92
C CYS A 119 6.61 -4.05 7.57
N LEU A 120 7.19 -5.02 6.85
CA LEU A 120 8.57 -4.97 6.37
C LEU A 120 8.80 -3.77 5.43
N VAL A 121 7.89 -3.54 4.49
CA VAL A 121 7.96 -2.44 3.52
C VAL A 121 7.69 -1.08 4.15
N LEU A 122 6.82 -1.01 5.15
CA LEU A 122 6.42 0.24 5.80
C LEU A 122 7.43 0.66 6.87
N GLY A 123 8.20 -0.26 7.43
CA GLY A 123 9.22 0.00 8.43
C GLY A 123 8.73 0.94 9.55
N PRO A 124 9.29 2.15 9.69
CA PRO A 124 8.98 3.05 10.80
C PRO A 124 7.55 3.61 10.81
N ILE A 125 6.80 3.50 9.71
CA ILE A 125 5.40 3.97 9.64
C ILE A 125 4.38 2.82 9.68
N ALA A 126 4.82 1.57 9.85
CA ALA A 126 3.95 0.40 9.81
C ALA A 126 2.78 0.52 10.81
N ALA A 127 3.05 0.94 12.05
CA ALA A 127 2.03 1.06 13.09
C ALA A 127 0.97 2.15 12.79
N ILE A 128 1.32 3.20 12.05
CA ILE A 128 0.35 4.23 11.63
C ILE A 128 -0.61 3.63 10.59
N VAL A 129 -0.08 2.86 9.65
CA VAL A 129 -0.83 2.35 8.49
C VAL A 129 -1.62 1.08 8.81
N LEU A 130 -1.05 0.16 9.62
CA LEU A 130 -1.65 -1.12 9.96
C LEU A 130 -2.54 -1.04 11.20
N ASP A 131 -2.13 -0.25 12.20
CA ASP A 131 -2.78 -0.21 13.51
C ASP A 131 -3.53 1.11 13.75
N GLY A 132 -3.46 2.07 12.83
CA GLY A 132 -4.14 3.36 12.93
C GLY A 132 -3.60 4.25 14.05
N GLN A 133 -2.36 4.06 14.49
CA GLN A 133 -1.76 4.91 15.51
C GLN A 133 -1.62 6.36 15.05
N ALA A 134 -1.71 7.30 16.00
CA ALA A 134 -1.44 8.70 15.73
C ALA A 134 0.02 8.91 15.25
N PRO A 135 0.27 9.83 14.30
CA PRO A 135 1.60 10.05 13.70
C PRO A 135 2.73 10.33 14.70
#